data_AF-A0A2H9NFG5-F1
#
_entry.id   AF-A0A2H9NFG5-F1
#
_cell.length_a   1.000
_cell.length_b   1.000
_cell.length_c   1.000
_cell.angle_alpha   90.00
_cell.angle_beta   90.00
_cell.angle_gamma   90.00
#
_symmetry.space_group_name_H-M   'P 1'
#
loop_
_entity.id
_entity.type
_entity.pdbx_description
1 polymer ?
#
loop_
_entity_poly.entity_id
_entity_poly.type
_entity_poly.pdbx_seq_one_letter_code
_entity_poly.pdbx_strand_id
1 'polypeptide(L)'
;MFVKINLLLAVVILMLACGIYGSYAAGTVSHPASQIEPGTFGVGNFVFPQNLNITNNFTVDAGIFYVDSNNDRVGIGTTGPKGKLDVAGGISAGSYAGVNTPPSNGMIISGNVGIGTTGPGNTLEIAV
;
A
#
# COMPACT_ATOMS: atom_id res chain seq x y z
N MET A 1 -4.11 -55.69 -16.64
CA MET A 1 -2.94 -54.78 -16.57
C MET A 1 -2.86 -53.81 -17.75
N PHE A 2 -3.18 -54.24 -18.98
CA PHE A 2 -3.10 -53.43 -20.20
C PHE A 2 -4.06 -52.23 -20.30
N VAL A 3 -5.26 -52.29 -19.69
CA VAL A 3 -6.25 -51.19 -19.78
C VAL A 3 -5.81 -49.93 -19.02
N LYS A 4 -5.09 -50.10 -17.89
CA LYS A 4 -4.59 -48.97 -17.09
C LYS A 4 -3.46 -48.22 -17.79
N ILE A 5 -2.62 -48.92 -18.56
CA ILE A 5 -1.50 -48.32 -19.30
C ILE A 5 -2.01 -47.52 -20.51
N ASN A 6 -3.04 -48.03 -21.20
CA ASN A 6 -3.67 -47.32 -22.32
C ASN A 6 -4.43 -46.07 -21.85
N LEU A 7 -5.09 -46.13 -20.69
CA LEU A 7 -5.79 -44.97 -20.14
C LEU A 7 -4.82 -43.87 -19.71
N LEU A 8 -3.70 -44.23 -19.08
CA LEU A 8 -2.68 -43.27 -18.66
C LEU A 8 -2.00 -42.61 -19.87
N LEU A 9 -1.67 -43.39 -20.91
CA LEU A 9 -1.10 -42.88 -22.15
C LEU A 9 -2.09 -41.98 -22.91
N ALA A 10 -3.38 -42.32 -22.93
CA ALA A 10 -4.43 -41.51 -23.54
C ALA A 10 -4.63 -40.17 -22.82
N VAL A 11 -4.55 -40.15 -21.48
CA VAL A 11 -4.64 -38.92 -20.69
C VAL A 11 -3.43 -38.01 -20.94
N VAL A 12 -2.22 -38.56 -21.04
CA VAL A 12 -1.00 -37.79 -21.35
C VAL A 12 -1.06 -37.20 -22.78
N ILE A 13 -1.51 -37.98 -23.76
CA ILE A 13 -1.72 -37.52 -25.14
C ILE A 13 -2.82 -36.46 -25.20
N LEU A 14 -3.90 -36.60 -24.43
CA LEU A 14 -4.97 -35.61 -24.34
C LEU A 14 -4.46 -34.29 -23.74
N MET A 15 -3.59 -34.32 -22.72
CA MET A 15 -2.97 -33.10 -22.18
C MET A 15 -2.03 -32.44 -23.18
N LEU A 16 -1.26 -33.23 -23.96
CA LEU A 16 -0.38 -32.72 -25.02
C LEU A 16 -1.17 -32.15 -26.21
N ALA A 17 -2.28 -32.78 -26.61
CA ALA A 17 -3.09 -32.40 -27.77
C ALA A 17 -4.08 -31.26 -27.47
N CYS A 18 -4.51 -31.10 -26.22
CA CYS A 18 -5.41 -30.03 -25.78
C CYS A 18 -4.72 -28.65 -25.67
N GLY A 19 -3.41 -28.57 -25.89
CA GLY A 19 -2.69 -27.29 -25.85
C GLY A 19 -2.78 -26.58 -24.50
N ILE A 20 -2.93 -27.32 -23.39
CA ILE A 20 -3.05 -26.74 -22.04
C ILE A 20 -1.71 -26.19 -21.53
N TYR A 21 -0.65 -26.24 -22.33
CA TYR A 21 0.48 -25.32 -22.23
C TYR A 21 0.08 -23.99 -22.85
N GLY A 22 -0.98 -23.37 -22.31
CA GLY A 22 -1.43 -22.07 -22.78
C GLY A 22 -0.27 -21.09 -22.69
N SER A 23 0.22 -20.62 -23.84
CA SER A 23 0.98 -19.38 -23.91
C SER A 23 0.06 -18.29 -23.36
N TYR A 24 0.37 -17.78 -22.16
CA TYR A 24 -0.32 -16.63 -21.61
C TYR A 24 -0.07 -15.48 -22.56
N ALA A 25 -1.06 -15.13 -23.38
CA ALA A 25 -1.00 -13.91 -24.16
C ALA A 25 -0.86 -12.77 -23.15
N ALA A 26 0.19 -11.95 -23.28
CA ALA A 26 0.33 -10.70 -22.57
C ALA A 26 -0.67 -9.67 -23.13
N GLY A 27 -1.97 -9.99 -23.08
CA GLY A 27 -3.00 -8.97 -23.05
C GLY A 27 -2.86 -8.20 -21.75
N THR A 28 -3.34 -6.96 -21.68
CA THR A 28 -3.41 -6.21 -20.42
C THR A 28 -4.11 -7.06 -19.36
N VAL A 29 -3.34 -7.68 -18.47
CA VAL A 29 -3.82 -8.74 -17.57
C VAL A 29 -4.61 -8.08 -16.45
N SER A 30 -5.88 -7.75 -16.73
CA SER A 30 -6.87 -7.67 -15.66
C SER A 30 -7.12 -9.11 -15.23
N HIS A 31 -6.56 -9.48 -14.08
CA HIS A 31 -6.87 -10.74 -13.43
C HIS A 31 -8.27 -10.57 -12.84
N PRO A 32 -9.27 -11.38 -13.24
CA PRO A 32 -10.59 -11.30 -12.62
C PRO A 32 -10.44 -11.50 -11.10
N ALA A 33 -11.24 -10.79 -10.31
CA ALA A 33 -11.18 -10.86 -8.84
C ALA A 33 -11.29 -12.31 -8.31
N SER A 34 -11.93 -13.20 -9.07
CA SER A 34 -12.05 -14.64 -8.79
C SER A 34 -10.76 -15.45 -8.93
N GLN A 35 -9.65 -14.85 -9.39
CA GLN A 35 -8.33 -15.48 -9.50
C GLN A 35 -7.31 -14.87 -8.53
N ILE A 36 -7.72 -13.89 -7.71
CA ILE A 36 -6.91 -13.33 -6.62
C ILE A 36 -7.48 -13.92 -5.32
N GLU A 37 -7.03 -15.12 -4.97
CA GLU A 37 -7.39 -15.70 -3.67
C GLU A 37 -6.80 -14.85 -2.54
N PRO A 38 -7.49 -14.72 -1.38
CA PRO A 38 -6.91 -14.07 -0.22
C PRO A 38 -5.57 -14.71 0.14
N GLY A 39 -4.49 -13.91 0.14
CA GLY A 39 -3.16 -14.44 0.38
C GLY A 39 -2.08 -13.36 0.45
N THR A 40 -0.90 -13.78 0.88
CA THR A 40 0.31 -12.95 0.88
C THR A 40 0.97 -13.09 -0.47
N PHE A 41 1.13 -11.99 -1.21
CA PHE A 41 1.98 -12.01 -2.39
C PHE A 41 3.42 -12.34 -1.99
N GLY A 42 4.15 -13.04 -2.86
CA GLY A 42 5.55 -13.39 -2.60
C GLY A 42 6.45 -12.16 -2.39
N VAL A 43 7.66 -12.37 -1.90
CA VAL A 43 8.64 -11.29 -1.76
C VAL A 43 8.96 -10.65 -3.13
N GLY A 44 9.11 -9.33 -3.18
CA GLY A 44 9.48 -8.62 -4.40
C GLY A 44 8.91 -7.22 -4.49
N ASN A 45 9.21 -6.56 -5.61
CA ASN A 45 8.62 -5.27 -5.96
C ASN A 45 7.38 -5.47 -6.84
N PHE A 46 6.27 -4.86 -6.46
CA PHE A 46 5.03 -4.86 -7.25
C PHE A 46 4.87 -3.49 -7.90
N VAL A 47 5.04 -3.43 -9.23
CA VAL A 47 4.91 -2.19 -10.00
C VAL A 47 3.55 -2.16 -10.67
N PHE A 48 2.76 -1.12 -10.36
CA PHE A 48 1.51 -0.84 -11.05
C PHE A 48 1.78 0.24 -12.11
N PRO A 49 1.52 -0.02 -13.41
CA PRO A 49 1.75 0.97 -14.46
C PRO A 49 0.78 2.15 -14.38
N GLN A 50 -0.33 1.98 -13.66
CA GLN A 50 -1.34 3.00 -13.35
C GLN A 50 -1.54 3.11 -11.84
N ASN A 51 -2.44 3.99 -11.40
CA ASN A 51 -2.77 4.17 -9.98
C ASN A 51 -3.34 2.88 -9.36
N LEU A 52 -2.93 2.62 -8.11
CA LEU A 52 -3.57 1.63 -7.25
C LEU A 52 -4.77 2.29 -6.54
N ASN A 53 -5.98 1.76 -6.75
CA ASN A 53 -7.19 2.19 -6.04
C ASN A 53 -7.54 1.15 -4.97
N ILE A 54 -7.58 1.57 -3.70
CA ILE A 54 -7.90 0.72 -2.55
C ILE A 54 -9.20 1.27 -1.96
N THR A 55 -10.27 0.47 -2.02
CA THR A 55 -11.60 0.86 -1.52
C THR A 55 -11.81 0.60 -0.04
N ASN A 56 -10.97 -0.26 0.56
CA ASN A 56 -10.95 -0.55 1.99
C ASN A 56 -9.74 0.12 2.65
N ASN A 57 -9.41 -0.31 3.86
CA ASN A 57 -8.25 0.21 4.57
C ASN A 57 -6.94 -0.22 3.89
N PHE A 58 -5.96 0.67 3.89
CA PHE A 58 -4.58 0.34 3.53
C PHE A 58 -3.74 0.27 4.80
N THR A 59 -3.03 -0.83 5.02
CA THR A 59 -2.18 -1.04 6.19
C THR A 59 -0.76 -1.39 5.76
N VAL A 60 0.22 -0.65 6.25
CA VAL A 60 1.65 -0.95 6.09
C VAL A 60 2.22 -1.25 7.46
N ASP A 61 2.92 -2.39 7.55
CA ASP A 61 3.61 -2.86 8.76
C ASP A 61 2.75 -2.70 10.03
N ALA A 62 1.56 -3.31 9.99
CA ALA A 62 0.60 -3.39 11.09
C ALA A 62 0.28 -2.06 11.82
N GLY A 63 0.50 -0.90 11.20
CA GLY A 63 0.20 0.40 11.83
C GLY A 63 1.25 1.49 11.65
N ILE A 64 2.38 1.25 10.98
CA ILE A 64 3.32 2.34 10.66
C ILE A 64 2.65 3.37 9.75
N PHE A 65 1.97 2.93 8.70
CA PHE A 65 1.13 3.79 7.85
C PHE A 65 -0.22 3.13 7.66
N TYR A 66 -1.29 3.85 7.97
CA TYR A 66 -2.64 3.32 7.95
C TYR A 66 -3.60 4.32 7.32
N VAL A 67 -4.42 3.87 6.37
CA VAL A 67 -5.54 4.64 5.83
C VAL A 67 -6.82 3.97 6.32
N ASP A 68 -7.62 4.72 7.07
CA ASP A 68 -8.94 4.33 7.54
C ASP A 68 -10.00 4.81 6.56
N SER A 69 -10.42 3.92 5.67
CA SER A 69 -11.45 4.18 4.66
C SER A 69 -12.85 4.36 5.26
N ASN A 70 -13.10 3.85 6.47
CA ASN A 70 -14.42 3.99 7.11
C ASN A 70 -14.66 5.39 7.66
N ASN A 71 -13.59 6.11 8.02
CA ASN A 71 -13.65 7.43 8.64
C ASN A 71 -12.95 8.52 7.82
N ASP A 72 -12.39 8.18 6.65
CA ASP A 72 -11.59 9.04 5.79
C ASP A 72 -10.41 9.68 6.54
N ARG A 73 -9.55 8.86 7.16
CA ARG A 73 -8.41 9.31 7.98
C ARG A 73 -7.12 8.60 7.61
N VAL A 74 -6.00 9.26 7.92
CA VAL A 74 -4.65 8.70 7.79
C VAL A 74 -3.96 8.70 9.14
N GLY A 75 -3.42 7.55 9.53
CA GLY A 75 -2.61 7.32 10.71
C GLY A 75 -1.15 7.06 10.36
N ILE A 76 -0.22 7.68 11.11
CA ILE A 76 1.21 7.36 11.12
C ILE A 76 1.56 6.84 12.52
N GLY A 77 2.06 5.61 12.61
CA GLY A 77 2.34 4.95 13.89
C GLY A 77 1.09 4.59 14.71
N THR A 78 -0.10 4.62 14.10
CA THR A 78 -1.38 4.26 14.74
C THR A 78 -2.35 3.65 13.73
N THR A 79 -3.07 2.61 14.14
CA THR A 79 -4.16 1.98 13.37
C THR A 79 -5.53 2.55 13.72
N GLY A 80 -5.61 3.49 14.67
CA GLY A 80 -6.86 4.05 15.16
C GLY A 80 -6.89 5.58 15.08
N PRO A 81 -6.65 6.20 13.91
CA PRO A 81 -6.59 7.65 13.79
C PRO A 81 -7.90 8.30 14.25
N LYS A 82 -7.79 9.34 15.06
CA LYS A 82 -8.94 10.12 15.59
C LYS A 82 -9.20 11.39 14.79
N GLY A 83 -8.15 11.98 14.20
CA GLY A 83 -8.23 13.11 13.26
C GLY A 83 -8.06 12.68 11.80
N LYS A 84 -8.26 13.62 10.86
CA LYS A 84 -8.00 13.39 9.42
C LYS A 84 -6.56 12.96 9.15
N LEU A 85 -5.62 13.55 9.89
CA LEU A 85 -4.24 13.10 10.02
C LEU A 85 -3.99 12.88 11.52
N ASP A 86 -3.49 11.70 11.87
CA ASP A 86 -3.12 11.35 13.23
C ASP A 86 -1.71 10.76 13.22
N VAL A 87 -0.78 11.36 13.96
CA VAL A 87 0.62 10.93 14.01
C VAL A 87 0.95 10.61 15.47
N ALA A 88 1.19 9.34 15.75
CA ALA A 88 1.64 8.89 17.06
C ALA A 88 3.17 9.04 17.15
N GLY A 89 3.63 10.07 17.86
CA GLY A 89 5.04 10.36 18.08
C GLY A 89 5.44 11.77 17.67
N GLY A 90 6.75 11.98 17.47
CA GLY A 90 7.28 13.28 17.09
C GLY A 90 7.28 13.52 15.58
N ILE A 91 7.16 14.78 15.17
CA ILE A 91 7.12 15.21 13.76
C ILE A 91 8.30 16.14 13.47
N SER A 92 9.10 15.83 12.46
CA SER A 92 10.13 16.73 11.91
C SER A 92 9.71 17.19 10.51
N ALA A 93 9.64 18.51 10.30
CA ALA A 93 9.24 19.11 9.02
C ALA A 93 10.29 20.10 8.49
N GLY A 94 10.33 20.23 7.16
CA GLY A 94 11.36 21.01 6.46
C GLY A 94 12.72 20.31 6.47
N SER A 95 13.80 21.08 6.57
CA SER A 95 15.18 20.58 6.57
C SER A 95 15.55 19.73 7.78
N TYR A 96 14.67 19.65 8.79
CA TYR A 96 14.86 18.76 9.95
C TYR A 96 14.48 17.29 9.65
N ALA A 97 13.68 17.03 8.61
CA ALA A 97 13.28 15.68 8.25
C ALA A 97 14.51 14.83 7.84
N GLY A 98 14.68 13.67 8.48
CA GLY A 98 15.82 12.77 8.23
C GLY A 98 17.16 13.20 8.86
N VAL A 99 17.20 14.33 9.58
CA VAL A 99 18.42 14.89 10.19
C VAL A 99 18.29 15.04 11.70
N ASN A 100 17.17 15.61 12.16
CA ASN A 100 16.93 15.88 13.57
C ASN A 100 15.84 14.95 14.12
N THR A 101 16.12 14.33 15.27
CA THR A 101 15.11 13.59 16.03
C THR A 101 14.14 14.59 16.68
N PRO A 102 12.82 14.51 16.40
CA PRO A 102 11.85 15.39 17.03
C PRO A 102 11.70 15.05 18.52
N PRO A 103 11.29 16.01 19.37
CA PRO A 103 10.91 15.72 20.75
C PRO A 103 9.80 14.65 20.81
N SER A 104 9.75 13.90 21.91
CA SER A 104 8.66 12.94 22.14
C SER A 104 7.30 13.65 22.09
N ASN A 105 6.40 13.19 21.22
CA ASN A 105 5.08 13.76 20.98
C ASN A 105 5.11 15.28 20.63
N GLY A 106 6.23 15.77 20.08
CA GLY A 106 6.41 17.16 19.70
C GLY A 106 6.63 17.35 18.21
N MET A 107 6.55 18.58 17.74
CA MET A 107 6.81 18.94 16.34
C MET A 107 7.95 19.96 16.26
N ILE A 108 8.90 19.73 15.35
CA ILE A 108 9.94 20.70 14.96
C ILE A 108 9.80 21.04 13.48
N ILE A 109 9.92 22.33 13.17
CA ILE A 109 9.76 22.88 11.81
C ILE A 109 10.92 23.84 11.57
N SER A 110 11.69 23.64 10.50
CA SER A 110 12.86 24.48 10.20
C SER A 110 12.54 25.81 9.52
N GLY A 111 11.28 26.02 9.14
CA GLY A 111 10.79 27.24 8.49
C GLY A 111 9.85 28.04 9.39
N ASN A 112 9.25 29.09 8.81
CA ASN A 112 8.26 29.91 9.50
C ASN A 112 6.96 29.13 9.74
N VAL A 113 6.40 29.24 10.94
CA VAL A 113 5.15 28.60 11.35
C VAL A 113 4.05 29.65 11.42
N GLY A 114 2.99 29.45 10.63
CA GLY A 114 1.78 30.27 10.67
C GLY A 114 0.63 29.52 11.34
N ILE A 115 -0.04 30.14 12.31
CA ILE A 115 -1.32 29.68 12.85
C ILE A 115 -2.37 30.74 12.50
N GLY A 116 -3.38 30.37 11.73
CA GLY A 116 -4.40 31.31 11.23
C GLY A 116 -3.93 32.23 10.11
N THR A 117 -2.69 32.11 9.64
CA THR A 117 -2.13 32.86 8.49
C THR A 117 -1.56 31.91 7.44
N THR A 118 -1.68 32.27 6.17
CA THR A 118 -1.08 31.52 5.04
C THR A 118 0.29 32.06 4.63
N GLY A 119 0.72 33.17 5.22
CA GLY A 119 1.97 33.84 4.86
C GLY A 119 2.74 34.33 6.09
N PRO A 120 3.24 33.43 6.96
CA PRO A 120 3.99 33.83 8.14
C PRO A 120 5.31 34.53 7.74
N GLY A 121 5.42 35.82 8.06
CA GLY A 121 6.60 36.66 7.82
C GLY A 121 7.69 36.52 8.89
N ASN A 122 7.33 36.02 10.07
CA ASN A 122 8.24 35.71 11.18
C ASN A 122 8.37 34.19 11.39
N THR A 123 9.39 33.75 12.14
CA THR A 123 9.58 32.32 12.48
C THR A 123 8.34 31.69 13.13
N LEU A 124 7.61 32.47 13.93
CA LEU A 124 6.29 32.13 14.42
C LEU A 124 5.37 33.33 14.23
N GLU A 125 4.26 33.14 13.55
CA GLU A 125 3.21 34.13 13.38
C GLU A 125 1.84 33.52 13.69
N ILE A 126 1.06 34.23 14.50
CA ILE A 126 -0.31 33.84 14.85
C ILE A 126 -1.22 34.97 14.40
N ALA A 127 -2.06 34.71 13.40
CA ALA A 127 -3.13 35.61 13.00
C ALA A 127 -4.44 35.12 13.64
N VAL A 128 -5.20 36.06 14.18
CA VAL A 128 -6.49 35.84 14.84
C VAL A 128 -7.58 36.44 13.99
#